data_AF-A0A2E6GHQ8-F1
#
_entry.id   AF-A0A2E6GHQ8-F1
#
_cell.length_a   1.000
_cell.length_b   1.000
_cell.length_c   1.000
_cell.angle_alpha   90.00
_cell.angle_beta   90.00
_cell.angle_gamma   90.00
#
_symmetry.space_group_name_H-M   'P 1'
#
loop_
_entity.id
_entity.type
_entity.pdbx_description
1 polymer ?
#
loop_
_entity_poly.entity_id
_entity_poly.type
_entity_poly.pdbx_seq_one_letter_code
_entity_poly.pdbx_strand_id
1 'polypeptide(L)'
;MEFLDLVKKGSVVKVNIDSSKDRLNPKTLKAIKESPKCIVNDLRITDGKGIGVVLELANGKKEWFFENEVEIIDEQGNILKRNKQEEINFLNLKFLDKFNYIKKNDPKELVNPINFFSWLIFSFKDIF
;
A
#
# COMPACT_ATOMS: atom_id res chain seq x y z
N MET A 1 -11.75 -1.40 -0.59
CA MET A 1 -11.51 -2.84 -0.40
C MET A 1 -10.02 -3.05 -0.38
N GLU A 2 -9.51 -3.71 0.66
CA GLU A 2 -8.09 -4.07 0.71
C GLU A 2 -7.78 -5.17 -0.31
N PHE A 3 -6.59 -5.14 -0.89
CA PHE A 3 -6.18 -6.09 -1.93
C PHE A 3 -6.29 -7.56 -1.50
N LEU A 4 -6.02 -7.84 -0.23
CA LEU A 4 -6.14 -9.17 0.36
C LEU A 4 -7.57 -9.72 0.37
N ASP A 5 -8.58 -8.86 0.36
CA ASP A 5 -9.97 -9.31 0.31
C ASP A 5 -10.39 -9.73 -1.12
N LEU A 6 -9.76 -9.11 -2.12
CA LEU A 6 -10.02 -9.35 -3.54
C LEU A 6 -9.19 -10.51 -4.11
N VAL A 7 -7.93 -10.64 -3.65
CA VAL A 7 -7.03 -11.69 -4.13
C VAL A 7 -6.99 -12.82 -3.13
N LYS A 8 -7.66 -13.92 -3.47
CA LYS A 8 -7.61 -15.18 -2.74
C LYS A 8 -6.93 -16.24 -3.60
N LYS A 9 -6.47 -17.30 -2.95
CA LYS A 9 -5.98 -18.49 -3.66
C LYS A 9 -7.09 -19.02 -4.57
N GLY A 10 -6.76 -19.25 -5.85
CA GLY A 10 -7.71 -19.66 -6.89
C GLY A 10 -8.31 -18.51 -7.69
N SER A 11 -8.11 -17.24 -7.31
CA SER A 11 -8.54 -16.10 -8.13
C SER A 11 -7.80 -16.07 -9.46
N VAL A 12 -8.51 -15.67 -10.53
CA VAL A 12 -7.93 -15.44 -11.85
C VAL A 12 -7.45 -14.00 -11.92
N VAL A 13 -6.21 -13.82 -12.35
CA VAL A 13 -5.60 -12.50 -12.48
C VAL A 13 -4.87 -12.38 -13.82
N LYS A 14 -4.64 -11.13 -14.22
CA LYS A 14 -3.84 -10.80 -15.40
C LYS A 14 -2.63 -10.00 -14.98
N VAL A 15 -1.49 -10.39 -15.53
CA VAL A 15 -0.22 -9.71 -15.28
C VAL A 15 -0.07 -8.57 -16.29
N ASN A 16 0.22 -7.38 -15.80
CA ASN A 16 0.64 -6.27 -16.63
C ASN A 16 2.13 -6.43 -16.98
N ILE A 17 2.38 -6.77 -18.23
CA ILE A 17 3.73 -7.01 -18.73
C ILE A 17 4.56 -5.73 -18.67
N ASP A 18 3.99 -4.56 -18.98
CA ASP A 18 4.73 -3.30 -19.10
C ASP A 18 5.37 -2.88 -17.78
N SER A 19 4.70 -3.15 -16.65
CA SER A 19 5.22 -2.85 -15.30
C SER A 19 6.25 -3.85 -14.80
N SER A 20 6.31 -5.05 -15.39
CA SER A 20 7.09 -6.18 -14.86
C SER A 20 8.33 -6.53 -15.71
N LYS A 21 8.55 -5.84 -16.84
CA LYS A 21 9.57 -6.25 -17.85
C LYS A 21 10.98 -6.34 -17.28
N ASP A 22 11.34 -5.43 -16.37
CA ASP A 22 12.72 -5.28 -15.91
C ASP A 22 13.20 -6.45 -15.02
N ARG A 23 12.26 -7.16 -14.37
CA ARG A 23 12.58 -8.27 -13.46
C ARG A 23 12.37 -9.65 -14.09
N LEU A 24 11.52 -9.75 -15.11
CA LEU A 24 11.07 -11.06 -15.62
C LEU A 24 12.08 -11.70 -16.57
N ASN A 25 12.23 -13.02 -16.43
CA ASN A 25 13.02 -13.81 -17.35
C ASN A 25 12.31 -13.89 -18.73
N PRO A 26 13.01 -13.80 -19.88
CA PRO A 26 12.40 -13.91 -21.21
C PRO A 26 11.52 -15.15 -21.42
N LYS A 27 11.80 -16.27 -20.75
CA LYS A 27 10.96 -17.48 -20.80
C LYS A 27 9.59 -17.25 -20.15
N THR A 28 9.56 -16.53 -19.03
CA THR A 28 8.33 -16.19 -18.31
C THR A 28 7.53 -15.15 -19.07
N LEU A 29 8.22 -14.17 -19.66
CA LEU A 29 7.60 -13.17 -20.52
C LEU A 29 6.86 -13.81 -21.71
N LYS A 30 7.44 -14.84 -22.33
CA LYS A 30 6.76 -15.61 -23.39
C LYS A 30 5.53 -16.34 -22.87
N ALA A 31 5.62 -17.02 -21.73
CA ALA A 31 4.49 -17.73 -21.14
C ALA A 31 3.32 -16.80 -20.81
N ILE A 32 3.58 -15.59 -20.29
CA ILE A 32 2.55 -14.58 -20.01
C ILE A 32 1.94 -14.02 -21.30
N LYS A 33 2.75 -13.85 -22.36
CA LYS A 33 2.25 -13.42 -23.68
C LYS A 33 1.33 -14.46 -24.32
N GLU A 34 1.63 -15.74 -24.15
CA GLU A 34 0.80 -16.86 -24.63
C GLU A 34 -0.48 -17.01 -23.82
N SER A 35 -0.39 -16.94 -22.48
CA SER A 35 -1.55 -16.97 -21.58
C SER A 35 -1.46 -15.85 -20.54
N PRO A 36 -2.13 -14.71 -20.76
CA PRO A 36 -2.09 -13.59 -19.84
C PRO A 36 -2.92 -13.83 -18.57
N LYS A 37 -3.82 -14.82 -18.59
CA LYS A 37 -4.63 -15.22 -17.43
C LYS A 37 -3.86 -16.26 -16.62
N CYS A 38 -3.61 -15.95 -15.35
CA CYS A 38 -2.91 -16.82 -14.41
C CYS A 38 -3.79 -17.05 -13.17
N ILE A 39 -3.56 -18.17 -12.49
CA ILE A 39 -4.25 -18.52 -11.25
C ILE A 39 -3.33 -18.18 -10.08
N VAL A 40 -3.90 -17.55 -9.05
CA VAL A 40 -3.19 -17.26 -7.81
C VAL A 40 -3.04 -18.53 -6.99
N ASN A 41 -1.79 -18.96 -6.77
CA ASN A 41 -1.50 -20.11 -5.94
C ASN A 41 -1.24 -19.73 -4.48
N ASP A 42 -0.61 -18.58 -4.22
CA ASP A 42 -0.28 -18.14 -2.87
C ASP A 42 -0.04 -16.63 -2.79
N LEU A 43 0.06 -16.11 -1.57
CA LEU A 43 0.42 -14.73 -1.27
C LEU A 43 1.71 -14.70 -0.45
N ARG A 44 2.57 -13.72 -0.71
CA ARG A 44 3.85 -13.53 -0.04
C ARG A 44 3.99 -12.11 0.48
N ILE A 45 4.60 -11.94 1.65
CA ILE A 45 4.94 -10.63 2.18
C ILE A 45 6.28 -10.18 1.56
N THR A 46 6.33 -8.94 1.07
CA THR A 46 7.54 -8.33 0.51
C THR A 46 8.13 -7.28 1.45
N ASP A 47 9.45 -7.12 1.46
CA ASP A 47 10.13 -6.07 2.22
C ASP A 47 9.75 -4.70 1.65
N GLY A 48 8.98 -3.91 2.42
CA GLY A 48 8.52 -2.58 2.01
C GLY A 48 7.03 -2.28 2.23
N LYS A 49 6.29 -3.13 2.96
CA LYS A 49 4.82 -3.07 3.20
C LYS A 49 3.94 -3.59 2.07
N GLY A 50 4.52 -4.14 1.00
CA GLY A 50 3.77 -4.68 -0.13
C GLY A 50 3.39 -6.16 0.02
N ILE A 51 2.32 -6.56 -0.66
CA ILE A 51 1.95 -7.96 -0.86
C ILE A 51 2.41 -8.40 -2.26
N GLY A 52 3.09 -9.52 -2.32
CA GLY A 52 3.40 -10.26 -3.54
C GLY A 52 2.39 -11.36 -3.79
N VAL A 53 2.03 -11.58 -5.05
CA VAL A 53 1.11 -12.62 -5.49
C VAL A 53 1.91 -13.70 -6.22
N VAL A 54 1.83 -14.94 -5.74
CA VAL A 54 2.46 -16.10 -6.39
C VAL A 54 1.50 -16.67 -7.42
N LEU A 55 1.88 -16.59 -8.69
CA LEU A 55 1.10 -17.05 -9.82
C LEU A 55 1.68 -18.34 -10.38
N GLU A 56 0.78 -19.24 -10.76
CA GLU A 56 1.12 -20.40 -11.59
C GLU A 56 0.93 -20.04 -13.05
N LEU A 57 2.03 -20.07 -13.80
CA LEU A 57 2.09 -19.76 -15.22
C LEU A 57 1.71 -20.98 -16.05
N ALA A 58 1.28 -20.78 -17.30
CA ALA A 58 0.91 -21.86 -18.22
C ALA A 58 2.05 -22.88 -18.50
N ASN A 59 3.30 -22.49 -18.24
CA ASN A 59 4.47 -23.37 -18.36
C ASN A 59 4.72 -24.23 -17.10
N GLY A 60 3.81 -24.21 -16.12
CA GLY A 60 3.90 -24.94 -14.85
C GLY A 60 4.89 -24.33 -13.84
N LYS A 61 5.50 -23.18 -14.16
CA LYS A 61 6.39 -22.48 -13.22
C LYS A 61 5.59 -21.58 -12.31
N LYS A 62 6.10 -21.44 -11.08
CA LYS A 62 5.59 -20.51 -10.09
C LYS A 62 6.51 -19.31 -10.01
N GLU A 63 5.96 -18.13 -10.29
CA GLU A 63 6.67 -16.86 -10.09
C GLU A 63 5.78 -15.90 -9.30
N TRP A 64 6.41 -14.99 -8.58
CA TRP A 64 5.71 -14.02 -7.76
C TRP A 64 5.79 -12.64 -8.41
N PHE A 65 4.70 -11.88 -8.29
CA PHE A 65 4.49 -10.55 -8.87
C PHE A 65 4.06 -9.57 -7.79
N PHE A 66 4.31 -8.29 -7.99
CA PHE A 66 3.85 -7.28 -7.05
C PHE A 66 2.35 -7.02 -7.22
N GLU A 67 1.70 -6.60 -6.13
CA GLU A 67 0.30 -6.17 -6.12
C GLU A 67 -0.05 -5.12 -7.20
N ASN A 68 0.90 -4.27 -7.60
CA ASN A 68 0.72 -3.24 -8.62
C ASN A 68 0.92 -3.75 -10.06
N GLU A 69 1.56 -4.90 -10.21
CA GLU A 69 1.80 -5.56 -11.50
C GLU A 69 0.62 -6.48 -11.90
N VAL A 70 -0.31 -6.73 -10.98
CA VAL A 70 -1.38 -7.71 -11.14
C VAL A 70 -2.74 -7.03 -11.13
N GLU A 71 -3.48 -7.23 -12.21
CA GLU A 71 -4.87 -6.82 -12.37
C GLU A 71 -5.80 -8.00 -12.06
N ILE A 72 -6.75 -7.78 -11.17
CA ILE A 72 -7.73 -8.81 -10.79
C ILE A 72 -8.87 -8.75 -11.80
N ILE A 73 -9.26 -9.91 -12.31
CA ILE A 73 -10.32 -10.01 -13.31
C ILE A 73 -11.50 -10.78 -12.71
N ASP A 74 -12.72 -10.34 -13.00
CA ASP A 74 -13.93 -11.13 -12.73
C ASP A 74 -14.13 -12.26 -13.76
N GLU A 75 -15.14 -13.10 -13.53
CA GLU A 75 -15.49 -14.20 -14.44
C GLU A 75 -15.90 -13.71 -15.84
N GLN A 76 -16.35 -12.45 -15.94
CA GLN A 76 -16.75 -11.82 -17.20
C GLN A 76 -15.60 -11.14 -17.95
N GLY A 77 -14.40 -11.06 -17.38
CA GLY A 77 -13.24 -10.44 -18.01
C GLY A 77 -13.01 -8.97 -17.66
N ASN A 78 -13.78 -8.37 -16.75
CA ASN A 78 -13.61 -6.98 -16.34
C ASN A 78 -12.54 -6.83 -15.26
N ILE A 79 -11.78 -5.74 -15.37
CA ILE A 79 -10.75 -5.38 -14.40
C ILE A 79 -11.44 -4.80 -13.16
N LEU A 80 -11.27 -5.45 -12.01
CA LEU A 80 -11.71 -4.93 -10.72
C LEU A 80 -10.78 -3.78 -10.33
N LYS A 81 -11.25 -2.55 -10.52
CA LYS A 81 -10.48 -1.35 -10.14
C LYS A 81 -10.36 -1.29 -8.62
N ARG A 82 -9.12 -1.29 -8.13
CA ARG A 82 -8.81 -0.99 -6.74
C ARG A 82 -8.96 0.52 -6.54
N ASN A 83 -9.78 0.93 -5.56
CA ASN A 83 -9.67 2.29 -5.05
C ASN A 83 -8.31 2.38 -4.35
N LYS A 84 -7.35 3.08 -4.95
CA LYS A 84 -6.10 3.44 -4.29
C LYS A 84 -6.52 4.22 -3.05
N GLN A 85 -6.26 3.69 -1.84
CA GLN A 85 -6.54 4.43 -0.62
C GLN A 85 -5.87 5.80 -0.79
N GLU A 86 -6.66 6.87 -0.70
CA GLU A 86 -6.11 8.22 -0.57
C GLU A 86 -5.16 8.17 0.63
N GLU A 87 -3.89 8.51 0.41
CA GLU A 87 -2.98 8.75 1.52
C GLU A 87 -3.65 9.82 2.39
N ILE A 88 -4.13 9.41 3.56
CA ILE A 88 -4.63 10.35 4.54
C ILE A 88 -3.41 11.16 4.94
N ASN A 89 -3.29 12.37 4.39
CA ASN A 89 -2.25 13.33 4.75
C ASN A 89 -2.47 13.73 6.22
N PHE A 90 -2.02 12.89 7.15
CA PHE A 90 -2.02 13.12 8.60
C PHE A 90 -1.32 14.44 8.96
N LEU A 91 -0.47 14.93 8.05
CA LEU A 91 0.33 16.15 8.16
C LEU A 91 -0.43 17.44 7.82
N ASN A 92 -1.70 17.39 7.38
CA ASN A 92 -2.47 18.60 7.12
C ASN A 92 -3.01 19.22 8.43
N LEU A 93 -2.09 19.59 9.31
CA LEU A 93 -2.31 20.07 10.67
C LEU A 93 -2.78 21.54 10.74
N LYS A 94 -3.59 22.01 9.77
CA LYS A 94 -4.12 23.39 9.74
C LYS A 94 -4.93 23.78 10.99
N PHE A 95 -5.36 22.80 11.78
CA PHE A 95 -6.02 23.05 13.07
C PHE A 95 -5.04 23.53 14.16
N LEU A 96 -3.75 23.20 14.07
CA LEU A 96 -2.71 23.63 15.00
C LEU A 96 -2.44 25.13 14.91
N ASP A 97 -2.64 25.74 13.75
CA ASP A 97 -2.44 27.18 13.56
C ASP A 97 -3.34 28.04 14.45
N LYS A 98 -4.51 27.52 14.84
CA LYS A 98 -5.50 28.18 15.70
C LYS A 98 -5.23 28.01 17.19
N PHE A 99 -4.23 27.22 17.59
CA PHE A 99 -3.91 27.03 19.01
C PHE A 99 -3.19 28.27 19.56
N ASN A 100 -3.83 28.92 20.55
CA ASN A 100 -3.23 29.99 21.33
C ASN A 100 -2.63 29.42 22.61
N TYR A 101 -1.30 29.29 22.66
CA TYR A 101 -0.58 28.85 23.84
C TYR A 101 -0.29 30.03 24.77
N ILE A 102 -0.61 29.88 26.06
CA ILE A 102 -0.24 30.85 27.10
C ILE A 102 1.04 30.35 27.75
N LYS A 103 2.13 31.11 27.60
CA LYS A 103 3.43 30.76 28.17
C LYS A 103 3.35 30.68 29.69
N LYS A 104 3.61 29.50 30.22
CA LYS A 104 3.76 29.22 31.66
C LYS A 104 5.24 29.16 32.01
N ASN A 105 5.66 29.91 33.02
CA ASN A 105 7.07 30.00 33.43
C ASN A 105 7.39 29.08 34.63
N ASP A 106 6.37 28.63 35.36
CA ASP A 106 6.56 27.76 36.51
C ASP A 106 6.59 26.28 36.08
N PRO A 107 7.63 25.52 36.46
CA PRO A 107 7.76 24.12 36.07
C PRO A 107 6.64 23.25 36.65
N LYS A 108 6.05 23.66 37.78
CA LYS A 108 4.89 22.96 38.39
C LYS A 108 3.65 23.03 37.51
N GLU A 109 3.49 24.08 36.70
CA GLU A 109 2.35 24.20 35.78
C GLU A 109 2.49 23.26 34.57
N LEU A 110 3.73 22.91 34.17
CA LEU A 110 4.01 21.97 33.07
C LEU A 110 3.82 20.50 33.45
N VAL A 111 3.78 20.17 34.75
CA VAL A 111 3.51 18.80 35.22
C VAL A 111 2.04 18.41 35.01
N ASN A 112 1.14 19.40 34.82
CA ASN A 112 -0.23 19.11 34.43
C ASN A 112 -0.25 18.53 33.00
N PRO A 113 -0.80 17.32 32.78
CA PRO A 113 -0.82 16.67 31.47
C PRO A 113 -1.37 17.57 30.35
N ILE A 114 -2.42 18.36 30.62
CA ILE A 114 -3.06 19.23 29.62
C ILE A 114 -2.11 20.37 29.21
N ASN A 115 -1.40 20.93 30.20
CA ASN A 115 -0.42 21.99 29.96
C ASN A 115 0.82 21.46 29.24
N PHE A 116 1.28 20.26 29.60
CA PHE A 116 2.37 19.57 28.92
C PHE A 116 2.07 19.35 27.44
N PHE A 117 0.89 18.82 27.11
CA PHE A 117 0.49 18.62 25.71
C PHE A 117 0.37 19.94 24.95
N SER A 118 -0.18 20.98 25.58
CA SER A 118 -0.29 22.31 24.97
C SER A 118 1.09 22.92 24.68
N TRP A 119 2.03 22.78 25.61
CA TRP A 119 3.42 23.20 25.42
C TRP A 119 4.11 22.40 24.32
N LEU A 120 3.95 21.07 24.31
CA LEU A 120 4.55 20.19 23.31
C LEU A 120 4.08 20.53 21.89
N ILE A 121 2.76 20.73 21.71
CA ILE A 121 2.17 21.13 20.42
C ILE A 121 2.72 22.48 19.97
N PHE A 122 2.83 23.45 20.88
CA PHE A 122 3.40 24.76 20.59
C PHE A 122 4.89 24.67 20.20
N SER A 123 5.68 23.82 20.86
CA SER A 123 7.09 23.62 20.51
C SER A 123 7.27 23.02 19.11
N PHE A 124 6.35 22.16 18.64
CA PHE A 124 6.39 21.68 17.26
C PHE A 124 6.13 22.79 16.23
N LYS A 125 5.31 23.79 16.57
CA LYS A 125 5.04 24.96 15.71
C LYS A 125 6.29 25.82 15.51
N ASP A 126 7.23 25.84 16.46
CA ASP A 126 8.50 26.58 16.32
C ASP A 126 9.56 25.82 15.49
N ILE A 127 9.40 24.50 15.27
CA ILE A 127 10.39 23.64 14.61
C ILE A 127 10.14 23.51 13.09
N PHE A 128 8.88 23.59 12.67
CA PHE A 128 8.43 23.44 11.27
C PHE A 128 8.00 24.78 10.68
#